data_AF-B9CLK2-F1
#
_entry.id   AF-B9CLK2-F1
#
_cell.length_a   1.000
_cell.length_b   1.000
_cell.length_c   1.000
_cell.angle_alpha   90.00
_cell.angle_beta   90.00
_cell.angle_gamma   90.00
#
_symmetry.space_group_name_H-M   'P 1'
#
loop_
_entity.id
_entity.type
_entity.pdbx_description
1 polymer ?
#
loop_
_entity_poly.entity_id
_entity_poly.type
_entity_poly.pdbx_seq_one_letter_code
_entity_poly.pdbx_strand_id
1 'polypeptide(L)'
;MADYTPEERLEAVKRKLNVTWQNPETDGRLDDVIAIASPALASRLGYEHTHAFSPADGEPWGLFLNACLYEFSDALDDFWRNYAEELRTARSLITKGEHVAGDDSEP
;
A
#
# COMPACT_ATOMS: atom_id res chain seq x y z
N MET A 1 7.54 12.71 12.30
CA MET A 1 6.48 11.82 11.80
C MET A 1 6.87 10.44 12.26
N ALA A 2 5.98 9.71 12.93
CA ALA A 2 6.35 8.40 13.47
C ALA A 2 6.72 7.47 12.31
N ASP A 3 7.97 7.02 12.29
CA ASP A 3 8.43 5.93 11.44
C ASP A 3 7.49 4.73 11.64
N TYR A 4 6.69 4.42 10.63
CA TYR A 4 5.85 3.24 10.66
C TYR A 4 6.75 2.04 10.42
N THR A 5 6.97 1.23 11.46
CA THR A 5 7.99 0.20 11.41
C THR A 5 7.59 -0.95 10.46
N PRO A 6 8.57 -1.68 9.89
CA PRO A 6 8.29 -2.87 9.09
C PRO A 6 7.42 -3.90 9.83
N GLU A 7 7.65 -4.02 11.14
CA GLU A 7 6.91 -4.92 12.04
C GLU A 7 5.45 -4.50 12.18
N GLU A 8 5.18 -3.21 12.39
CA GLU A 8 3.81 -2.69 12.48
C GLU A 8 3.04 -2.87 11.17
N ARG A 9 3.73 -2.71 10.03
CA ARG A 9 3.16 -2.97 8.71
C ARG A 9 2.81 -4.43 8.51
N LEU A 10 3.70 -5.33 8.90
CA LEU A 10 3.45 -6.77 8.87
C LEU A 10 2.24 -7.13 9.76
N GLU A 11 2.17 -6.58 10.97
CA GLU A 11 1.05 -6.79 11.90
C GLU A 11 -0.27 -6.23 11.36
N ALA A 12 -0.24 -5.13 10.59
CA ALA A 12 -1.44 -4.60 9.93
C ALA A 12 -1.91 -5.51 8.80
N VAL A 13 -0.98 -6.06 8.01
CA VAL A 13 -1.30 -7.06 6.98
C VAL A 13 -1.87 -8.32 7.63
N LYS A 14 -1.26 -8.85 8.69
CA LYS A 14 -1.80 -10.00 9.44
C LYS A 14 -3.23 -9.76 9.94
N ARG A 15 -3.48 -8.59 10.53
CA ARG A 15 -4.83 -8.18 10.96
C ARG A 15 -5.81 -8.12 9.79
N LYS A 16 -5.38 -7.61 8.63
CA LYS A 16 -6.20 -7.56 7.41
C LYS A 16 -6.55 -8.96 6.90
N LEU A 17 -5.61 -9.89 6.96
CA LEU A 17 -5.79 -11.28 6.53
C LEU A 17 -6.43 -12.17 7.61
N ASN A 18 -6.74 -11.61 8.78
CA ASN A 18 -7.26 -12.32 9.94
C ASN A 18 -6.36 -13.49 10.39
N VAL A 19 -5.04 -13.33 10.23
CA VAL A 19 -4.03 -14.26 10.72
C VAL A 19 -3.87 -14.05 12.22
N THR A 20 -4.34 -15.00 13.01
CA THR A 20 -4.35 -14.92 14.49
C THR A 20 -3.29 -15.80 15.15
N TRP A 21 -2.55 -16.58 14.37
CA TRP A 21 -1.46 -17.44 14.85
C TRP A 21 -0.10 -16.83 14.56
N GLN A 22 0.87 -17.13 15.42
CA GLN A 22 2.27 -16.78 15.19
C GLN A 22 2.98 -17.99 14.57
N ASN A 23 3.36 -17.86 13.30
CA ASN A 23 4.14 -18.88 12.60
C ASN A 23 5.20 -18.20 11.73
N PRO A 24 6.50 -18.47 11.94
CA PRO A 24 7.58 -17.84 11.17
C PRO A 24 7.46 -18.12 9.66
N GLU A 25 6.89 -19.24 9.25
CA GLU A 25 6.65 -19.53 7.83
C GLU A 25 5.57 -18.61 7.22
N THR A 26 4.51 -18.33 7.99
CA THR A 26 3.46 -17.39 7.57
C THR A 26 4.02 -15.98 7.51
N ASP A 27 4.83 -15.58 8.49
CA ASP A 27 5.46 -14.26 8.53
C ASP A 27 6.41 -14.05 7.35
N GLY A 28 7.22 -15.06 7.00
CA GLY A 28 8.07 -15.01 5.81
C GLY A 28 7.28 -14.87 4.52
N ARG A 29 6.20 -15.65 4.35
CA ARG A 29 5.31 -15.53 3.19
C ARG A 29 4.65 -14.15 3.10
N LEU A 30 4.29 -13.54 4.23
CA LEU A 30 3.71 -12.20 4.23
C LEU A 30 4.76 -11.13 3.89
N ASP A 31 6.02 -11.32 4.26
CA ASP A 31 7.10 -10.45 3.82
C ASP A 31 7.29 -10.50 2.30
N ASP A 32 7.28 -11.71 1.70
CA ASP A 32 7.31 -11.89 0.24
C ASP A 32 6.12 -11.18 -0.45
N VAL A 33 4.91 -11.35 0.09
CA VAL A 33 3.70 -10.67 -0.41
C VAL A 33 3.85 -9.15 -0.38
N ILE A 34 4.38 -8.60 0.71
CA ILE A 34 4.62 -7.15 0.85
C ILE A 34 5.69 -6.71 -0.15
N ALA A 35 6.76 -7.48 -0.32
CA ALA A 35 7.86 -7.20 -1.24
C ALA A 35 7.42 -7.19 -2.71
N ILE A 36 6.38 -7.94 -3.06
CA ILE A 36 5.78 -7.95 -4.40
C ILE A 36 4.74 -6.82 -4.56
N ALA A 37 3.79 -6.73 -3.63
CA ALA A 37 2.65 -5.82 -3.73
C ALA A 37 3.05 -4.35 -3.61
N SER A 38 3.99 -4.03 -2.70
CA SER A 38 4.42 -2.65 -2.42
C SER A 38 5.00 -1.94 -3.65
N PRO A 39 6.07 -2.45 -4.31
CA PRO A 39 6.61 -1.77 -5.48
C PRO A 39 5.61 -1.76 -6.65
N ALA A 40 4.83 -2.83 -6.84
CA ALA A 40 3.83 -2.90 -7.91
C ALA A 40 2.72 -1.83 -7.76
N LEU A 41 2.29 -1.58 -6.53
CA LEU A 41 1.31 -0.53 -6.21
C LEU A 41 1.93 0.87 -6.32
N ALA A 42 3.15 1.05 -5.79
CA ALA A 42 3.87 2.32 -5.84
C ALA A 42 4.01 2.84 -7.27
N SER A 43 4.49 2.01 -8.21
CA SER A 43 4.63 2.40 -9.62
C SER A 43 3.30 2.81 -10.27
N ARG A 44 2.19 2.18 -9.88
CA ARG A 44 0.86 2.47 -10.44
C ARG A 44 0.27 3.76 -9.89
N LEU A 45 0.54 4.05 -8.62
CA LEU A 45 0.10 5.27 -7.94
C LEU A 45 1.01 6.47 -8.21
N GLY A 46 2.23 6.23 -8.71
CA GLY A 46 3.21 7.28 -9.02
C GLY A 46 4.16 7.59 -7.87
N TYR A 47 4.26 6.72 -6.86
CA TYR A 47 5.27 6.81 -5.82
C TYR A 47 6.62 6.23 -6.28
N GLU A 48 7.67 6.55 -5.54
CA GLU A 48 8.96 5.87 -5.65
C GLU A 48 8.83 4.37 -5.40
N HIS A 49 9.59 3.54 -6.11
CA HIS A 49 9.55 2.08 -5.97
C HIS A 49 9.86 1.58 -4.55
N THR A 50 10.63 2.36 -3.79
CA THR A 50 11.00 2.08 -2.40
C THR A 50 10.00 2.63 -1.38
N HIS A 51 8.86 3.17 -1.84
CA HIS A 51 7.85 3.74 -0.95
C HIS A 51 7.31 2.69 0.02
N ALA A 52 7.39 3.01 1.30
CA ALA A 52 6.86 2.18 2.38
C ALA A 52 5.48 2.73 2.78
N PHE A 53 4.42 2.07 2.29
CA PHE A 53 3.06 2.44 2.66
C PHE A 53 2.84 2.35 4.17
N SER A 54 2.11 3.34 4.67
CA SER A 54 1.80 3.55 6.08
C SER A 54 0.40 4.14 6.23
N PRO A 55 -0.19 4.13 7.44
CA PRO A 55 -1.49 4.77 7.69
C PRO A 55 -1.53 6.27 7.34
N ALA A 56 -0.38 6.94 7.30
CA ALA A 56 -0.28 8.36 6.95
C ALA A 56 -0.58 8.62 5.46
N ASP A 57 -0.46 7.60 4.60
CA ASP A 57 -0.80 7.70 3.18
C ASP A 57 -2.31 7.77 2.93
N GLY A 58 -3.15 7.39 3.91
CA GLY A 58 -4.61 7.47 3.79
C GLY A 58 -5.19 6.42 2.84
N GLU A 59 -5.79 6.85 1.73
CA GLU A 59 -6.46 5.93 0.78
C GLU A 59 -5.51 4.88 0.14
N PRO A 60 -4.29 5.26 -0.31
CA PRO A 60 -3.24 4.31 -0.71
C PRO A 60 -2.92 3.21 0.31
N TRP A 61 -3.03 3.48 1.62
CA TRP A 61 -2.82 2.47 2.66
C TRP A 61 -3.86 1.35 2.59
N GLY A 62 -5.14 1.71 2.36
CA GLY A 62 -6.20 0.74 2.18
C GLY A 62 -6.00 -0.13 0.93
N LEU A 63 -5.55 0.50 -0.16
CA LEU A 63 -5.21 -0.20 -1.42
C LEU A 63 -4.04 -1.16 -1.22
N PHE A 64 -3.01 -0.75 -0.47
CA PHE A 64 -1.87 -1.61 -0.12
C PHE A 64 -2.31 -2.85 0.65
N LEU A 65 -3.13 -2.68 1.69
CA LEU A 65 -3.64 -3.80 2.49
C LEU A 65 -4.50 -4.77 1.65
N ASN A 66 -5.32 -4.24 0.73
CA ASN A 66 -6.09 -5.08 -0.19
C ASN A 66 -5.18 -5.80 -1.20
N ALA A 67 -4.18 -5.12 -1.75
CA ALA A 67 -3.21 -5.75 -2.65
C ALA A 67 -2.50 -6.93 -1.97
N CYS A 68 -2.08 -6.77 -0.72
CA CYS A 68 -1.47 -7.85 0.07
C CYS A 68 -2.44 -9.03 0.29
N LEU A 69 -3.71 -8.75 0.60
CA LEU A 69 -4.74 -9.78 0.76
C LEU A 69 -4.96 -10.60 -0.53
N TYR A 70 -5.04 -9.91 -1.67
CA TYR A 70 -5.26 -10.56 -2.96
C TYR A 70 -4.03 -11.33 -3.42
N GLU A 71 -2.82 -10.78 -3.26
CA GLU A 71 -1.57 -11.49 -3.55
C GLU A 71 -1.40 -12.74 -2.68
N PHE A 72 -1.69 -12.65 -1.38
CA PHE A 72 -1.67 -13.83 -0.51
C PHE A 72 -2.64 -14.92 -0.97
N SER A 73 -3.75 -14.52 -1.60
CA SER A 73 -4.80 -15.39 -2.13
C SER A 73 -4.61 -15.78 -3.60
N ASP A 74 -3.44 -15.49 -4.20
CA ASP A 74 -3.12 -15.77 -5.61
C ASP A 74 -4.06 -15.08 -6.63
N ALA A 75 -4.65 -13.94 -6.23
CA ALA A 75 -5.67 -13.22 -6.99
C ALA A 75 -5.23 -11.77 -7.33
N LEU A 76 -3.94 -11.48 -7.37
CA LEU A 76 -3.47 -10.10 -7.56
C LEU A 76 -3.89 -9.50 -8.92
N ASP A 77 -4.07 -10.30 -9.98
CA ASP A 77 -4.62 -9.80 -11.26
C ASP A 77 -6.05 -9.25 -11.09
N ASP A 78 -6.90 -9.95 -10.33
CA ASP A 78 -8.26 -9.51 -10.02
C ASP A 78 -8.27 -8.21 -9.20
N PHE A 79 -7.32 -8.02 -8.28
CA PHE A 79 -7.17 -6.76 -7.56
C PHE A 79 -6.96 -5.59 -8.52
N TRP A 80 -6.07 -5.73 -9.51
CA TRP A 80 -5.81 -4.67 -10.48
C TRP A 80 -7.02 -4.32 -11.34
N ARG A 81 -7.90 -5.29 -11.59
CA ARG A 81 -9.16 -5.08 -12.33
C ARG A 81 -10.22 -4.42 -11.46
N ASN A 82 -10.43 -4.94 -10.25
CA ASN A 82 -11.51 -4.51 -9.36
C ASN A 82 -11.28 -3.11 -8.80
N TYR A 83 -10.03 -2.76 -8.48
CA TYR A 83 -9.66 -1.47 -7.89
C TYR A 83 -9.12 -0.48 -8.93
N ALA A 84 -9.33 -0.72 -10.23
CA ALA A 84 -8.78 0.12 -11.29
C ALA A 84 -9.23 1.58 -11.19
N GLU A 85 -10.47 1.84 -10.78
CA GLU A 85 -11.03 3.18 -10.63
C GLU A 85 -10.47 3.90 -9.41
N GLU A 86 -10.40 3.22 -8.27
CA GLU A 86 -9.78 3.72 -7.05
C GLU A 86 -8.29 4.02 -7.24
N LEU A 87 -7.55 3.15 -7.95
CA LEU A 87 -6.13 3.38 -8.27
C LEU A 87 -5.93 4.64 -9.10
N ARG A 88 -6.82 4.89 -10.09
CA ARG A 88 -6.78 6.12 -10.90
C ARG A 88 -7.10 7.35 -10.06
N THR A 89 -8.07 7.25 -9.16
CA THR A 89 -8.48 8.34 -8.28
C THR A 89 -7.36 8.69 -7.30
N ALA A 90 -6.83 7.68 -6.59
CA ALA A 90 -5.70 7.82 -5.68
C ALA A 90 -4.48 8.43 -6.39
N ARG A 91 -4.10 7.91 -7.57
CA ARG A 91 -3.02 8.50 -8.38
C ARG A 91 -3.27 9.98 -8.71
N SER A 92 -4.48 10.32 -9.14
CA SER A 92 -4.85 11.71 -9.47
C SER A 92 -4.73 12.63 -8.25
N LEU A 93 -5.15 12.16 -7.07
CA LEU A 93 -5.01 12.87 -5.81
C LEU A 93 -3.55 13.05 -5.39
N ILE A 94 -2.71 12.03 -5.58
CA ILE A 94 -1.26 12.10 -5.29
C ILE A 94 -0.60 13.13 -6.21
N THR A 95 -0.85 13.03 -7.52
CA THR A 95 -0.30 13.99 -8.51
C THR A 95 -0.78 15.42 -8.23
N LYS A 96 -2.04 15.61 -7.81
CA LYS A 96 -2.55 16.94 -7.43
C LYS A 96 -2.01 17.42 -6.09
N GLY A 97 -1.84 16.52 -5.12
CA GLY A 97 -1.27 16.82 -3.80
C GLY A 97 0.18 17.27 -3.88
N GLU A 98 0.94 16.73 -4.85
CA GLU A 98 2.30 17.18 -5.15
C GLU A 98 2.34 18.60 -5.74
N HIS A 99 1.27 19.06 -6.41
CA HIS A 99 1.17 20.42 -6.96
C HIS A 99 0.67 21.47 -5.94
N VAL A 100 -0.04 21.05 -4.87
CA VAL A 100 -0.62 21.98 -3.87
C VAL A 100 0.39 22.38 -2.79
N ALA A 101 1.56 21.75 -2.71
CA ALA A 101 2.64 22.16 -1.80
C ALA A 101 3.45 23.38 -2.30
N GLY A 102 3.10 23.96 -3.45
CA GLY A 102 3.94 24.94 -4.15
C GLY A 102 3.27 26.24 -4.61
N ASP A 103 2.04 26.56 -4.20
CA ASP A 103 1.40 27.81 -4.63
C ASP A 103 0.37 28.31 -3.60
N ASP A 104 0.87 28.95 -2.53
CA ASP A 104 0.10 29.99 -1.81
C ASP A 104 1.11 30.98 -1.18
N SER A 105 1.96 31.54 -2.04
CA SER A 105 2.70 32.76 -1.73
C SER A 105 2.36 33.77 -2.81
N GLU A 106 1.17 34.36 -2.68
CA GLU A 106 0.82 35.56 -3.43
C GLU A 106 1.04 36.83 -2.57
N PRO A 107 1.37 37.96 -3.24
CA PRO A 107 2.22 39.04 -2.72
C PRO A 107 1.56 40.07 -1.79
#